data_AF-A0A950NR78-F1
#
_entry.id   AF-A0A950NR78-F1
#
_cell.length_a   1.000
_cell.length_b   1.000
_cell.length_c   1.000
_cell.angle_alpha   90.00
_cell.angle_beta   90.00
_cell.angle_gamma   90.00
#
_symmetry.space_group_name_H-M   'P 1'
#
loop_
_entity.id
_entity.type
_entity.pdbx_description
1 polymer ?
#
loop_
_entity_poly.entity_id
_entity_poly.type
_entity_poly.pdbx_seq_one_letter_code
_entity_poly.pdbx_strand_id
1 'polypeptide(L)' 'MATERQDVDVEIVDNTEDSRFEGYVEGALAGFVVYEREPGRLVLQHTEVDDSFEGQGVGSKLAAGVLDEIRRRGLVIDA' A
#
# COMPACT_ATOMS: atom_id res chain seq x y z
N MET A 1 -13.06 10.53 -23.05
CA MET A 1 -13.65 10.46 -21.70
C MET A 1 -12.56 9.90 -20.78
N ALA A 2 -11.64 10.73 -20.32
CA ALA A 2 -10.63 10.29 -19.34
C ALA A 2 -11.38 10.12 -18.02
N THR A 3 -11.39 8.91 -17.47
CA THR A 3 -11.91 8.71 -16.12
C THR A 3 -11.13 9.65 -15.19
N GLU A 4 -11.81 10.65 -14.63
CA GLU A 4 -11.29 11.42 -13.51
C GLU A 4 -11.21 10.41 -12.36
N ARG A 5 -10.06 9.73 -12.28
CA ARG A 5 -9.73 8.86 -11.15
C ARG A 5 -9.84 9.76 -9.94
N GLN A 6 -10.83 9.51 -9.09
CA GLN A 6 -10.98 10.22 -7.83
C GLN A 6 -9.60 10.27 -7.17
N ASP A 7 -9.09 11.48 -6.95
CA ASP A 7 -7.76 11.66 -6.40
C ASP A 7 -7.84 11.48 -4.88
N VAL A 8 -8.12 10.25 -4.46
CA VAL A 8 -8.09 9.88 -3.04
C VAL A 8 -6.63 9.91 -2.61
N ASP A 9 -6.23 10.92 -1.86
CA ASP A 9 -4.87 10.97 -1.33
C ASP A 9 -4.71 9.85 -0.30
N VAL A 10 -3.81 8.90 -0.58
CA VAL A 10 -3.52 7.76 0.29
C VAL A 10 -2.13 7.97 0.84
N GLU A 11 -2.04 8.27 2.13
CA GLU A 11 -0.77 8.34 2.84
C GLU A 11 -0.31 6.92 3.16
N ILE A 12 0.92 6.59 2.79
CA ILE A 12 1.50 5.26 3.01
C ILE A 12 2.47 5.33 4.18
N VAL A 13 2.21 4.54 5.21
CA VAL A 13 3.05 4.42 6.40
C VAL A 13 3.59 3.00 6.49
N ASP A 14 4.90 2.86 6.71
CA ASP A 14 5.50 1.55 6.96
C ASP A 14 5.45 1.21 8.45
N ASN A 15 4.47 0.38 8.83
CA ASN A 15 4.39 -0.18 10.17
C ASN A 15 5.28 -1.44 10.25
N THR A 16 6.53 -1.21 10.63
CA THR A 16 7.54 -2.27 10.74
C THR A 16 7.30 -3.22 11.91
N GLU A 17 6.51 -2.78 12.90
CA GLU A 17 6.19 -3.58 14.09
C GLU A 17 5.22 -4.70 13.74
N ASP A 18 4.22 -4.39 12.90
CA ASP A 18 3.25 -5.35 12.36
C ASP A 18 3.67 -5.96 11.00
N SER A 19 4.86 -5.62 10.49
CA SER A 19 5.35 -6.03 9.16
C SER A 19 4.35 -5.78 8.03
N ARG A 20 3.79 -4.56 8.00
CA ARG A 20 2.81 -4.15 6.98
C ARG A 20 2.95 -2.68 6.61
N PHE A 21 2.59 -2.36 5.37
CA PHE A 21 2.37 -0.98 4.95
C PHE A 21 0.91 -0.63 5.14
N GLU A 22 0.62 0.48 5.81
CA GLU A 22 -0.72 0.97 6.10
C GLU A 22 -1.01 2.16 5.17
N GLY A 23 -2.20 2.16 4.56
CA GLY A 23 -2.71 3.25 3.75
C GLY A 23 -3.78 4.02 4.51
N TYR A 24 -3.56 5.31 4.70
CA TYR A 24 -4.49 6.20 5.37
C TYR A 24 -5.16 7.15 4.37
N VAL A 25 -6.48 7.29 4.45
CA VAL A 25 -7.27 8.25 3.70
C VAL A 25 -7.92 9.19 4.70
N GLU A 26 -7.61 10.49 4.60
CA GLU A 26 -8.12 11.51 5.53
C GLU A 26 -7.88 11.16 7.02
N GLY A 27 -6.78 10.44 7.30
CA GLY A 27 -6.40 9.99 8.65
C GLY A 27 -7.09 8.69 9.13
N ALA A 28 -7.96 8.09 8.32
CA ALA A 28 -8.54 6.77 8.60
C ALA A 28 -7.76 5.65 7.89
N LEU A 29 -7.53 4.53 8.57
CA LEU A 29 -6.90 3.36 7.98
C LEU A 29 -7.83 2.78 6.90
N ALA A 30 -7.46 2.98 5.63
CA ALA A 30 -8.25 2.57 4.48
C ALA A 30 -7.84 1.18 3.95
N GLY A 31 -6.63 0.71 4.29
CA GLY A 31 -6.15 -0.61 3.92
C GLY A 31 -4.70 -0.82 4.33
N PHE A 32 -4.19 -2.04 4.14
CA PHE A 32 -2.80 -2.36 4.41
C PHE A 32 -2.27 -3.49 3.51
N VAL A 33 -0.95 -3.55 3.36
CA VAL A 33 -0.21 -4.62 2.67
C VAL A 33 0.72 -5.29 3.66
N VAL A 34 0.43 -6.55 4.00
CA VAL A 34 1.30 -7.38 4.82
C VAL A 34 2.49 -7.84 3.99
N TYR A 35 3.69 -7.74 4.56
CA TYR A 35 4.91 -8.21 3.95
C TYR A 35 5.71 -9.10 4.91
N GLU A 36 6.60 -9.91 4.35
CA GLU A 36 7.68 -10.55 5.09
C GLU A 36 9.02 -9.91 4.68
N ARG A 37 9.87 -9.64 5.67
CA ARG A 37 11.23 -9.12 5.47
C ARG A 37 12.22 -10.26 5.33
N GLU A 38 12.89 -10.30 4.19
CA GLU A 38 14.00 -11.21 3.95
C GLU A 38 15.29 -10.40 3.66
N PRO A 39 16.47 -11.04 3.73
CA PRO A 39 17.74 -10.35 3.45
C PRO A 39 17.76 -9.69 2.07
N GLY A 40 17.63 -8.36 2.05
CA GLY A 40 17.66 -7.54 0.83
C GLY A 40 16.36 -7.48 0.03
N ARG A 41 15.25 -8.06 0.52
CA ARG A 41 13.96 -8.07 -0.20
C ARG A 41 12.74 -8.04 0.71
N LEU A 42 11.61 -7.66 0.11
CA LEU A 42 10.29 -7.72 0.74
C LEU A 42 9.39 -8.66 -0.06
N VAL A 43 8.77 -9.61 0.62
CA VAL A 43 7.78 -10.53 0.04
C VAL A 43 6.40 -10.01 0.41
N LEU A 44 5.62 -9.55 -0.57
CA LEU A 44 4.26 -9.05 -0.33
C LEU A 44 3.29 -10.23 -0.24
N GLN A 45 2.63 -10.39 0.90
CA GLN A 45 1.79 -11.57 1.16
C GLN A 45 0.31 -11.32 0.88
N HIS A 46 -0.23 -10.27 1.49
CA HIS A 46 -1.65 -9.98 1.47
C HIS A 46 -1.90 -8.48 1.40
N THR A 47 -2.91 -8.08 0.62
CA THR A 47 -3.40 -6.71 0.57
C THR A 47 -4.86 -6.71 0.97
N GLU A 48 -5.20 -5.92 1.97
CA GLU A 48 -6.56 -5.72 2.46
C GLU A 48 -6.94 -4.24 2.32
N VAL A 49 -8.17 -3.98 1.90
CA VAL A 49 -8.75 -2.65 1.84
C VAL A 49 -10.06 -2.74 2.61
N ASP A 50 -10.31 -1.77 3.49
CA ASP A 50 -11.56 -1.72 4.25
C ASP A 50 -12.74 -1.50 3.30
N ASP A 51 -13.83 -2.24 3.51
CA ASP A 51 -15.06 -2.20 2.70
C ASP A 51 -15.60 -0.75 2.51
N SER A 52 -15.39 0.13 3.50
CA SER A 52 -15.83 1.53 3.43
C SER A 52 -15.11 2.33 2.34
N PHE A 53 -13.95 1.84 1.90
CA PHE A 53 -13.09 2.47 0.91
C PHE A 53 -13.02 1.68 -0.42
N GLU A 54 -13.75 0.57 -0.53
CA GLU A 54 -13.86 -0.19 -1.77
C GLU A 54 -14.50 0.62 -2.90
N GLY A 55 -14.12 0.29 -4.14
CA GLY A 55 -14.60 1.00 -5.33
C GLY A 55 -14.04 2.42 -5.53
N GLN A 56 -13.27 2.95 -4.58
CA GLN A 56 -12.64 4.28 -4.66
C GLN A 56 -11.22 4.26 -5.24
N GLY A 57 -10.70 3.07 -5.56
CA GLY A 57 -9.36 2.89 -6.13
C GLY A 57 -8.22 2.87 -5.09
N VAL A 58 -8.54 2.79 -3.79
CA VAL A 58 -7.57 2.75 -2.69
C VAL A 58 -6.58 1.60 -2.85
N GLY A 59 -7.03 0.38 -3.16
CA GLY A 59 -6.13 -0.77 -3.32
C GLY A 59 -5.08 -0.58 -4.41
N SER A 60 -5.44 0.07 -5.53
CA SER A 60 -4.47 0.39 -6.59
C SER A 60 -3.46 1.45 -6.16
N LYS A 61 -3.90 2.47 -5.39
CA LYS A 61 -3.01 3.51 -4.86
C LYS A 61 -2.10 2.98 -3.77
N LEU A 62 -2.61 2.13 -2.89
CA LEU A 62 -1.87 1.42 -1.85
C LEU A 62 -0.77 0.57 -2.47
N ALA A 63 -1.10 -0.29 -3.44
CA ALA A 63 -0.12 -1.09 -4.16
C ALA A 63 0.94 -0.20 -4.84
N ALA A 64 0.53 0.82 -5.60
CA ALA A 64 1.46 1.73 -6.27
C ALA A 64 2.40 2.44 -5.28
N GLY A 65 1.87 2.91 -4.15
CA GLY A 65 2.62 3.60 -3.11
C GLY A 65 3.62 2.69 -2.39
N VAL A 66 3.22 1.45 -2.08
CA VAL A 66 4.13 0.43 -1.53
C VAL A 66 5.25 0.12 -2.51
N LEU A 67 4.94 -0.11 -3.79
CA LEU A 67 5.95 -0.35 -4.82
C LEU A 67 6.95 0.82 -4.94
N ASP A 68 6.46 2.06 -4.83
CA ASP A 68 7.33 3.25 -4.87
C ASP A 68 8.23 3.33 -3.64
N GLU A 69 7.70 3.06 -2.44
CA GLU A 69 8.49 3.04 -1.20
C GLU A 69 9.59 1.97 -1.23
N ILE A 70 9.28 0.77 -1.74
CA ILE A 70 10.26 -0.30 -1.91
C ILE A 70 11.37 0.12 -2.87
N ARG A 71 11.01 0.77 -3.99
CA ARG A 71 11.99 1.30 -4.96
C ARG A 71 12.86 2.41 -4.35
N ARG A 72 12.27 3.33 -3.58
CA ARG A 72 13.00 4.40 -2.86
C ARG A 72 14.03 3.83 -1.89
N ARG A 73 13.71 2.69 -1.26
CA ARG A 73 14.61 1.97 -0.35
C ARG A 73 15.68 1.12 -1.06
N GLY A 74 15.61 1.00 -2.39
CA GLY A 74 16.51 0.14 -3.16
C GLY A 74 16.29 -1.36 -2.90
N LEU A 75 15.11 -1.73 -2.42
CA LEU A 75 14.73 -3.11 -2.15
C LEU A 75 14.11 -3.74 -3.42
N VAL A 76 14.25 -5.06 -3.55
CA VAL A 76 13.59 -5.85 -4.59
C VAL A 76 12.35 -6.55 -4.04
N ILE A 77 11.38 -6.78 -4.92
CA ILE A 77 10.13 -7.49 -4.63
C ILE A 77 10.24 -8.88 -5.24
N ASP A 78 9.93 -9.89 -4.44
CA ASP A 78 9.66 -11.24 -4.92
C ASP A 78 8.13 -11.38 -5.06
N ALA A 79 7.67 -11.87 -6.21
CA ALA A 79 6.25 -11.98 -6.57
C ALA A 79 5.78 -13.43 -6.58
#